data_AF-A0A1G6BBV5-F1
#
_entry.id   AF-A0A1G6BBV5-F1
#
_cell.length_a   1.000
_cell.length_b   1.000
_cell.length_c   1.000
_cell.angle_alpha   90.00
_cell.angle_beta   90.00
_cell.angle_gamma   90.00
#
_symmetry.space_group_name_H-M   'P 1'
#
loop_
_entity.id
_entity.type
_entity.pdbx_description
1 polymer ?
#
loop_
_entity_poly.entity_id
_entity_poly.type
_entity_poly.pdbx_seq_one_letter_code
_entity_poly.pdbx_strand_id
1 'polypeptide(L)'
;MLVGEMRWLMREKAKQYLEYFDFKFLKDEIQIRLNEDAPRPLSNLVTRVCESGDETLLTCIYETLNCIADADALSCCEIDEKVCPEEIFRSVLAELDNSLPTENQ
;
A
#
# COMPACT_ATOMS: atom_id res chain seq x y z
N MET A 1 0.69 -23.22 -3.04
CA MET A 1 0.69 -22.25 -1.93
C MET A 1 -0.58 -22.40 -1.08
N LEU A 2 -0.45 -22.54 0.24
CA LEU A 2 -1.59 -22.57 1.17
C LEU A 2 -2.13 -21.16 1.39
N VAL A 3 -3.44 -21.01 1.64
CA VAL A 3 -4.11 -19.71 1.91
C VAL A 3 -3.47 -18.96 3.09
N GLY A 4 -2.83 -19.66 4.03
CA GLY A 4 -2.05 -19.05 5.12
C GLY A 4 -0.75 -18.39 4.66
N GLU A 5 -0.05 -18.98 3.69
CA GLU A 5 1.24 -18.51 3.19
C GLU A 5 1.09 -17.26 2.33
N MET A 6 0.10 -17.23 1.42
CA MET A 6 -0.23 -16.01 0.64
C MET A 6 -0.53 -14.82 1.55
N ARG A 7 -1.32 -15.05 2.61
CA ARG A 7 -1.66 -13.98 3.56
C ARG A 7 -0.42 -13.44 4.26
N TRP A 8 0.49 -14.31 4.70
CA TRP A 8 1.74 -13.85 5.32
C TRP A 8 2.61 -13.06 4.33
N LEU A 9 2.75 -13.54 3.09
CA LEU A 9 3.52 -12.85 2.05
C LEU A 9 2.97 -11.46 1.73
N MET A 10 1.64 -11.29 1.66
CA MET A 10 1.03 -9.97 1.43
C MET A 10 1.38 -8.99 2.56
N ARG A 11 1.34 -9.43 3.82
CA ARG A 11 1.69 -8.58 4.97
C ARG A 11 3.14 -8.17 4.96
N GLU A 12 4.05 -9.11 4.71
CA GLU A 12 5.47 -8.80 4.62
C GLU A 12 5.79 -7.88 3.44
N LYS A 13 5.08 -8.06 2.32
CA LYS A 13 5.22 -7.16 1.18
C LYS A 13 4.72 -5.76 1.48
N ALA A 14 3.60 -5.63 2.20
CA ALA A 14 3.09 -4.34 2.64
C ALA A 14 4.09 -3.63 3.57
N LYS A 15 4.69 -4.36 4.53
CA LYS A 15 5.77 -3.84 5.39
C LYS A 15 6.97 -3.35 4.59
N GLN A 16 7.43 -4.12 3.61
CA GLN A 16 8.52 -3.70 2.72
C GLN A 16 8.18 -2.43 1.95
N TYR A 17 6.93 -2.29 1.48
CA TYR A 17 6.52 -1.07 0.78
C TYR A 17 6.46 0.15 1.70
N LEU A 18 6.05 -0.02 2.96
CA LEU A 18 6.05 1.06 3.96
C LEU A 18 7.44 1.66 4.21
N GLU A 19 8.51 0.89 4.04
CA GLU A 19 9.90 1.38 4.18
C GLU A 19 10.28 2.44 3.13
N TYR A 20 9.52 2.55 2.04
CA TYR A 20 9.75 3.55 0.98
C TYR A 20 8.88 4.80 1.15
N PHE A 21 8.15 4.93 2.26
CA PHE A 21 7.39 6.14 2.57
C PHE A 21 8.11 6.98 3.61
N ASP A 22 8.24 8.27 3.32
CA ASP A 22 8.84 9.28 4.19
C ASP A 22 7.82 10.34 4.57
N PHE A 23 8.04 10.97 5.73
CA PHE A 23 7.21 12.06 6.22
C PHE A 23 7.92 13.40 6.06
N LYS A 24 7.24 14.34 5.41
CA LYS A 24 7.65 15.74 5.38
C LYS A 24 6.78 16.55 6.31
N PHE A 25 7.42 17.12 7.33
CA PHE A 25 6.79 18.05 8.25
C PHE A 25 6.76 19.45 7.61
N LEU A 26 5.56 19.92 7.29
CA LEU A 26 5.30 21.31 6.93
C LEU A 26 4.76 22.06 8.15
N LYS A 27 4.63 23.38 8.02
CA LYS A 27 4.38 24.29 9.14
C LYS A 27 3.13 23.91 9.98
N ASP A 28 2.10 23.37 9.33
CA ASP A 28 0.83 22.98 9.95
C ASP A 28 0.32 21.60 9.49
N GLU A 29 1.10 20.86 8.70
CA GLU A 29 0.66 19.61 8.05
C GLU A 29 1.80 18.59 7.95
N ILE A 30 1.46 17.31 7.95
CA ILE A 30 2.37 16.22 7.63
C ILE A 30 2.02 15.72 6.24
N GLN A 31 3.00 15.70 5.34
CA GLN A 31 2.86 15.12 4.00
C GLN A 31 3.59 13.79 3.92
N ILE A 32 2.93 12.81 3.32
CA ILE A 32 3.54 11.52 2.98
C ILE A 32 4.19 11.63 1.60
N ARG A 33 5.38 11.06 1.45
CA ARG A 33 6.14 11.04 0.20
C ARG A 33 6.63 9.64 -0.10
N LEU A 34 6.69 9.31 -1.38
CA LEU A 34 7.35 8.11 -1.85
C LEU A 34 8.83 8.41 -2.12
N ASN A 35 9.71 7.56 -1.61
CA ASN A 35 11.16 7.62 -1.86
C ASN A 35 11.46 7.30 -3.34
N GLU A 36 12.49 7.94 -3.89
CA GLU A 36 12.94 7.72 -5.28
C GLU A 36 13.45 6.29 -5.53
N ASP A 37 13.93 5.62 -4.49
CA ASP A 37 14.39 4.23 -4.52
C ASP A 37 13.24 3.21 -4.44
N ALA A 38 11.98 3.67 -4.43
CA ALA A 38 10.81 2.80 -4.40
C ALA A 38 10.83 1.79 -5.55
N PRO A 39 10.50 0.52 -5.28
CA PRO A 39 10.51 -0.51 -6.31
C PRO A 39 9.43 -0.18 -7.36
N ARG A 40 9.76 -0.40 -8.64
CA ARG A 40 8.89 -0.06 -9.78
C ARG A 40 7.41 -0.46 -9.62
N PRO A 41 7.04 -1.64 -9.07
CA PRO A 41 5.64 -1.98 -8.80
C PRO A 41 4.93 -0.97 -7.89
N LEU A 42 5.58 -0.54 -6.80
CA LEU A 42 5.05 0.48 -5.88
C LEU A 42 4.94 1.84 -6.55
N SER A 43 5.94 2.27 -7.32
CA SER A 43 5.90 3.54 -8.05
C SER A 43 4.79 3.55 -9.11
N ASN A 44 4.57 2.43 -9.80
CA ASN A 44 3.47 2.27 -10.74
C ASN A 44 2.10 2.33 -10.04
N LEU A 45 1.96 1.69 -8.86
CA LEU A 45 0.74 1.77 -8.05
C LEU A 45 0.44 3.21 -7.65
N VAL A 46 1.43 3.90 -7.09
CA VAL A 46 1.30 5.32 -6.71
C VAL A 46 0.93 6.15 -7.93
N THR A 47 1.58 5.95 -9.07
CA THR A 47 1.28 6.70 -10.30
C THR A 47 -0.17 6.49 -10.73
N ARG A 48 -0.62 5.23 -10.82
CA ARG A 48 -1.98 4.87 -11.24
C ARG A 48 -3.06 5.39 -10.30
N VAL A 49 -2.82 5.37 -9.00
CA VAL A 49 -3.78 5.84 -7.99
C VAL A 49 -3.75 7.37 -7.89
N CYS A 50 -2.57 7.98 -7.93
CA CYS A 50 -2.37 9.42 -7.75
C CYS A 50 -2.27 10.18 -9.08
N GLU A 51 -2.78 9.62 -10.18
CA GLU A 51 -2.74 10.17 -11.55
C GLU A 51 -3.30 11.62 -11.63
N SER A 52 -4.07 12.04 -10.63
CA SER A 52 -4.62 13.39 -10.43
C SER A 52 -3.66 14.41 -9.78
N GLY A 53 -2.46 14.00 -9.32
CA GLY A 53 -1.57 14.85 -8.53
C GLY A 53 -2.07 15.12 -7.11
N ASP A 54 -3.03 14.33 -6.64
CA ASP A 54 -3.64 14.47 -5.33
C ASP A 54 -2.79 13.76 -4.25
N GLU A 55 -2.01 14.54 -3.51
CA GLU A 55 -1.16 14.05 -2.41
C GLU A 55 -1.98 13.39 -1.28
N THR A 56 -3.30 13.62 -1.20
CA THR A 56 -4.14 12.93 -0.21
C THR A 56 -4.29 11.43 -0.51
N LEU A 57 -4.11 11.04 -1.78
CA LEU A 57 -4.18 9.64 -2.20
C LEU A 57 -2.93 8.85 -1.79
N LEU A 58 -1.78 9.50 -1.63
CA LEU A 58 -0.58 8.90 -1.03
C LEU A 58 -0.84 8.50 0.42
N THR A 59 -1.56 9.32 1.18
CA THR A 59 -1.99 8.99 2.54
C THR A 59 -2.89 7.75 2.55
N CYS A 60 -3.84 7.64 1.63
CA CYS A 60 -4.69 6.45 1.51
C CYS A 60 -3.90 5.18 1.18
N ILE A 61 -2.91 5.24 0.28
CA ILE A 61 -2.04 4.10 -0.03
C ILE A 61 -1.24 3.71 1.22
N TYR A 62 -0.66 4.68 1.92
CA TYR A 62 0.11 4.45 3.14
C TYR A 62 -0.73 3.80 4.25
N GLU A 63 -1.91 4.35 4.55
CA GLU A 63 -2.85 3.81 5.54
C GLU A 63 -3.31 2.40 5.16
N THR A 64 -3.58 2.16 3.88
CA THR A 64 -3.93 0.83 3.39
C THR A 64 -2.80 -0.18 3.64
N LEU A 65 -1.56 0.20 3.33
CA LEU A 65 -0.40 -0.68 3.54
C LEU A 65 -0.19 -0.97 5.03
N ASN A 66 -0.34 0.02 5.91
CA ASN A 66 -0.31 -0.18 7.36
C ASN A 66 -1.40 -1.14 7.83
N CYS A 67 -2.64 -0.91 7.39
CA CYS A 67 -3.78 -1.74 7.76
C CYS A 67 -3.56 -3.20 7.34
N ILE A 68 -3.04 -3.43 6.13
CA ILE A 68 -2.68 -4.75 5.64
C ILE A 68 -1.52 -5.36 6.45
N ALA A 69 -0.46 -4.58 6.72
CA ALA A 69 0.72 -5.04 7.44
C ALA A 69 0.39 -5.56 8.85
N ASP A 70 -0.55 -4.91 9.53
CA ASP A 70 -0.96 -5.22 10.91
C ASP A 70 -2.17 -6.17 11.01
N ALA A 71 -2.86 -6.43 9.89
CA ALA A 71 -4.06 -7.26 9.92
C ALA A 71 -3.80 -8.73 10.31
N ASP A 72 -4.60 -9.23 11.27
CA ASP A 72 -4.70 -10.67 11.54
C ASP A 72 -5.34 -11.43 10.36
N ALA A 73 -6.29 -10.78 9.69
CA ALA A 73 -6.89 -11.22 8.43
C ALA A 73 -7.26 -10.00 7.58
N LEU A 74 -7.10 -10.08 6.25
CA LEU A 74 -7.43 -8.97 5.34
C LEU A 74 -8.91 -8.56 5.39
N SER A 75 -9.80 -9.47 5.77
CA SER A 75 -11.21 -9.18 6.03
C SER A 75 -11.45 -8.32 7.27
N CYS A 76 -10.44 -8.14 8.11
CA CYS A 76 -10.45 -7.33 9.31
C CYS A 76 -9.74 -5.99 9.12
N CYS A 77 -9.31 -5.65 7.90
CA CYS A 77 -8.76 -4.34 7.62
C CYS A 77 -9.86 -3.28 7.83
N GLU A 78 -9.77 -2.52 8.92
CA GLU A 78 -10.65 -1.38 9.18
C GLU A 78 -10.11 -0.17 8.43
N ILE A 79 -10.62 0.04 7.23
CA ILE A 79 -10.26 1.19 6.40
C ILE A 79 -11.27 2.28 6.68
N ASP A 80 -10.78 3.49 6.95
CA ASP A 80 -11.64 4.66 6.94
C ASP A 80 -11.95 5.04 5.49
N GLU A 81 -13.16 4.69 5.00
CA GLU A 81 -13.62 5.03 3.64
C GLU A 81 -13.62 6.54 3.34
N LYS A 82 -13.60 7.40 4.38
CA LYS A 82 -13.47 8.86 4.21
C LYS A 82 -12.04 9.28 3.87
N VAL A 83 -11.07 8.47 4.28
CA VAL A 83 -9.64 8.69 4.03
C VAL A 83 -9.19 7.89 2.81
N CYS A 84 -9.71 6.68 2.65
CA CYS A 84 -9.31 5.76 1.60
C CYS A 84 -10.50 5.03 0.95
N PRO A 85 -10.94 5.50 -0.22
CA PRO A 85 -12.01 4.85 -0.98
C PRO A 85 -11.70 3.37 -1.26
N GLU A 86 -12.75 2.54 -1.24
CA GLU A 86 -12.63 1.09 -1.44
C GLU A 86 -11.93 0.71 -2.75
N GLU A 87 -12.12 1.49 -3.82
CA GLU A 87 -11.46 1.28 -5.11
C GLU A 87 -9.93 1.33 -5.01
N ILE A 88 -9.41 2.26 -4.21
CA ILE A 88 -7.96 2.38 -3.99
C ILE A 88 -7.48 1.21 -3.15
N PHE A 89 -8.21 0.85 -2.09
CA PHE A 89 -7.87 -0.32 -1.28
C PHE A 89 -7.74 -1.59 -2.13
N ARG A 90 -8.72 -1.86 -3.01
CA ARG A 90 -8.70 -3.00 -3.92
C ARG A 90 -7.52 -2.93 -4.91
N SER A 91 -7.14 -1.73 -5.34
CA SER A 91 -5.99 -1.52 -6.22
C SER A 91 -4.66 -1.83 -5.52
N VAL A 92 -4.50 -1.44 -4.25
CA VAL A 92 -3.31 -1.80 -3.45
C VAL A 92 -3.25 -3.31 -3.21
N LEU A 93 -4.38 -3.95 -2.87
CA LEU A 93 -4.44 -5.40 -2.70
C LEU A 93 -4.03 -6.16 -3.97
N ALA A 94 -4.56 -5.75 -5.12
CA ALA A 94 -4.22 -6.35 -6.40
C ALA A 94 -2.74 -6.18 -6.75
N GLU A 95 -2.13 -5.02 -6.46
CA GLU A 95 -0.70 -4.82 -6.66
C GLU A 95 0.13 -5.73 -5.76
N LEU A 96 -0.22 -5.82 -4.47
CA LEU A 96 0.49 -6.69 -3.54
C LEU A 96 0.45 -8.15 -4.03
N ASP A 97 -0.72 -8.63 -4.45
CA ASP A 97 -0.90 -9.98 -5.01
C ASP A 97 -0.04 -10.22 -6.27
N ASN A 98 -0.08 -9.28 -7.22
CA ASN A 98 0.73 -9.35 -8.45
C ASN A 98 2.24 -9.26 -8.20
N SER A 99 2.64 -8.61 -7.10
CA SER A 99 4.04 -8.46 -6.71
C SER A 99 4.59 -9.66 -5.93
N LEU A 100 3.72 -10.61 -5.56
CA LEU A 100 4.14 -11.86 -4.94
C LEU A 100 4.86 -12.73 -5.99
N PRO A 101 5.85 -13.53 -5.57
CA PRO A 101 6.47 -14.50 -6.45
C PRO A 101 5.40 -15.49 -6.94
N THR A 102 5.08 -15.40 -8.23
CA THR A 102 4.39 -16.48 -8.94
C THR A 102 5.43 -17.56 -9.18
N GLU A 103 5.19 -18.78 -8.70
CA GLU A 103 5.99 -19.95 -9.08
C GLU A 103 5.96 -20.04 -10.62
N ASN A 104 7.04 -19.63 -11.28
CA ASN A 104 7.32 -20.05 -12.65
C ASN A 104 8.35 -21.16 -12.57
N GLN A 105 7.85 -22.40 -12.41
CA GLN A 105 8.28 -23.58 -13.16
C GLN A 105 7.36 -24.78 -12.93
#